data_AF-A0A661FRG8-F1
#
_entry.id   AF-A0A661FRG8-F1
#
_cell.length_a   1.000
_cell.length_b   1.000
_cell.length_c   1.000
_cell.angle_alpha   90.00
_cell.angle_beta   90.00
_cell.angle_gamma   90.00
#
_symmetry.space_group_name_H-M   'P 1'
#
loop_
_entity.id
_entity.type
_entity.pdbx_description
1 polymer ?
#
loop_
_entity_poly.entity_id
_entity_poly.type
_entity_poly.pdbx_seq_one_letter_code
_entity_poly.pdbx_strand_id
1 'polypeptide(L)'
;MSEQNDIQSWLKEHNIDDVEAFVPDMAGAARGKVLPADKFGAGELKLPEGIFAQTISGNYVDNKENVEDRDMFLTPDFSTIRPVPWATDPAA
;
A
#
# COMPACT_ATOMS: atom_id res chain seq x y z
N MET A 1 20.72 6.43 -9.43
CA MET A 1 20.12 7.74 -9.12
C MET A 1 18.72 7.84 -9.75
N SER A 2 17.97 6.73 -9.84
CA SER A 2 17.32 6.42 -11.13
C SER A 2 16.01 5.60 -11.07
N GLU A 3 15.25 5.62 -9.98
CA GLU A 3 13.87 5.07 -9.98
C GLU A 3 12.93 5.94 -9.13
N GLN A 4 13.34 6.34 -7.92
CA GLN A 4 12.55 7.25 -7.08
C GLN A 4 12.33 8.65 -7.67
N ASN A 5 13.30 9.19 -8.42
CA ASN A 5 13.11 10.47 -9.10
C ASN A 5 12.12 10.34 -10.26
N ASP A 6 12.06 9.16 -10.88
CA ASP A 6 11.18 8.90 -12.01
C ASP A 6 9.73 8.74 -11.51
N ILE A 7 9.51 8.08 -10.37
CA ILE A 7 8.16 7.92 -9.81
C ILE A 7 7.57 9.24 -9.34
N GLN A 8 8.35 10.08 -8.67
CA GLN A 8 7.90 11.40 -8.22
C GLN A 8 7.58 12.34 -9.38
N SER A 9 8.31 12.22 -10.50
CA SER A 9 8.01 12.96 -11.72
C SER A 9 6.72 12.46 -12.38
N TRP A 10 6.53 11.14 -12.43
CA TRP A 10 5.32 10.52 -12.97
C TRP A 10 4.06 10.93 -12.20
N LEU A 11 4.10 10.91 -10.87
CA LEU A 11 3.00 11.33 -10.00
C LEU A 11 2.59 12.79 -10.27
N LYS A 12 3.57 13.68 -10.43
CA LYS A 12 3.33 15.09 -10.75
C LYS A 12 2.75 15.29 -12.14
N GLU A 13 3.26 14.58 -13.15
CA GLU A 13 2.75 14.64 -14.52
C GLU A 13 1.27 14.25 -14.61
N HIS A 14 0.86 13.27 -13.81
CA HIS A 14 -0.52 12.78 -13.78
C HIS A 14 -1.42 13.49 -12.75
N ASN A 15 -0.90 14.51 -12.06
CA ASN A 15 -1.59 15.26 -10.99
C ASN A 15 -2.15 14.33 -9.89
N ILE A 16 -1.39 13.34 -9.45
CA ILE A 16 -1.80 12.39 -8.40
C ILE A 16 -1.67 13.04 -7.03
N ASP A 17 -2.74 12.96 -6.23
CA ASP A 17 -2.78 13.44 -4.85
C ASP A 17 -2.44 12.32 -3.86
N ASP A 18 -2.99 11.12 -4.08
CA ASP A 18 -2.82 9.96 -3.21
C ASP A 18 -2.31 8.73 -3.98
N VAL A 19 -1.47 7.92 -3.33
CA VAL A 19 -0.94 6.66 -3.85
C VAL A 19 -1.41 5.51 -2.96
N GLU A 20 -2.00 4.49 -3.58
CA GLU A 20 -2.52 3.30 -2.93
C GLU A 20 -1.65 2.08 -3.24
N ALA A 21 -0.86 1.63 -2.26
CA ALA A 21 -0.06 0.41 -2.39
C ALA A 21 -0.77 -0.74 -1.68
N PHE A 22 -1.10 -1.81 -2.41
CA PHE A 22 -1.79 -2.97 -1.85
C PHE A 22 -1.29 -4.31 -2.39
N VAL A 23 -1.49 -5.35 -1.60
CA VAL A 23 -1.21 -6.76 -1.89
C VAL A 23 -2.43 -7.59 -1.48
N PRO A 24 -2.75 -8.69 -2.20
CA PRO A 24 -3.86 -9.56 -1.82
C PRO A 24 -3.53 -10.37 -0.55
N ASP A 25 -4.52 -10.57 0.32
CA ASP A 25 -4.45 -11.56 1.40
C ASP A 25 -4.76 -12.99 0.91
N MET A 26 -4.80 -13.95 1.84
CA MET A 26 -5.09 -15.36 1.54
C MET A 26 -6.49 -15.60 0.94
N ALA A 27 -7.43 -14.70 1.17
CA ALA A 27 -8.78 -14.75 0.59
C ALA A 27 -8.90 -13.94 -0.71
N GLY A 28 -7.81 -13.27 -1.13
CA GLY A 28 -7.78 -12.42 -2.31
C GLY A 28 -8.28 -10.99 -2.08
N ALA A 29 -8.53 -10.57 -0.83
CA ALA A 29 -8.91 -9.19 -0.55
C ALA A 29 -7.69 -8.27 -0.58
N ALA A 30 -7.84 -7.08 -1.15
CA ALA A 30 -6.75 -6.10 -1.23
C ALA A 30 -6.45 -5.51 0.15
N ARG A 31 -5.20 -5.65 0.62
CA ARG A 31 -4.69 -5.08 1.88
C ARG A 31 -3.53 -4.14 1.57
N GLY A 32 -3.55 -2.95 2.13
CA GLY A 32 -2.61 -1.94 1.71
C GLY A 32 -2.65 -0.67 2.53
N LYS A 33 -1.94 0.34 2.03
CA LYS A 33 -1.85 1.65 2.64
C LYS A 33 -1.99 2.73 1.58
N VAL A 34 -2.79 3.75 1.90
CA VAL A 34 -2.92 4.97 1.11
C VAL A 34 -2.00 6.03 1.71
N LEU A 35 -1.23 6.70 0.86
CA LEU A 35 -0.27 7.72 1.26
C LEU A 35 -0.36 8.93 0.32
N PRO A 36 -0.16 10.16 0.83
CA PRO A 36 0.02 11.32 -0.02
C PRO A 36 1.19 11.13 -1.00
N ALA A 37 1.00 11.54 -2.26
CA ALA A 37 1.97 11.37 -3.35
C ALA A 37 3.36 11.97 -3.03
N ASP A 38 3.39 13.09 -2.30
CA ASP A 38 4.63 13.76 -1.89
C ASP A 38 5.48 12.95 -0.89
N LYS A 39 4.83 12.02 -0.17
CA LYS A 39 5.48 11.12 0.81
C LYS A 39 5.80 9.75 0.25
N PHE A 40 5.31 9.42 -0.94
CA PHE A 40 5.54 8.12 -1.55
C PHE A 40 7.01 7.94 -1.93
N GLY A 41 7.65 6.87 -1.42
CA GLY A 41 9.06 6.58 -1.63
C GLY A 41 10.04 7.31 -0.70
N ALA A 42 9.56 8.20 0.17
CA ALA A 42 10.41 8.90 1.15
C ALA A 42 10.78 8.04 2.39
N GLY A 43 10.17 6.86 2.55
CA GLY A 43 10.42 5.97 3.68
C GLY A 43 9.84 4.57 3.50
N GLU A 44 10.00 3.75 4.54
CA GLU A 44 9.49 2.38 4.58
C GLU A 44 7.97 2.37 4.78
N LEU A 45 7.26 1.62 3.93
CA LEU A 45 5.85 1.32 4.18
C LEU A 45 5.75 0.06 5.02
N LYS A 46 4.94 0.12 6.07
CA LYS A 46 4.72 -0.97 7.01
C LYS A 46 3.24 -1.28 7.13
N LEU A 47 2.94 -2.57 7.29
CA LEU A 47 1.63 -3.11 7.59
C LEU A 47 1.74 -4.11 8.75
N PRO A 48 0.80 -4.12 9.69
CA PRO A 48 0.75 -5.16 10.71
C PRO A 48 0.48 -6.53 10.08
N GLU A 49 1.10 -7.60 10.61
CA GLU A 49 0.85 -8.98 10.14
C GLU A 49 -0.63 -9.38 10.28
N GLY A 50 -1.29 -8.91 11.35
CA GLY A 50 -2.67 -9.25 11.69
C GLY A 50 -3.68 -8.90 10.59
N ILE A 51 -3.41 -7.91 9.74
CA ILE A 51 -4.32 -7.55 8.64
C ILE A 51 -4.48 -8.68 7.62
N PHE A 52 -3.46 -9.53 7.47
CA PHE A 52 -3.48 -10.69 6.59
C PHE A 52 -4.16 -11.91 7.22
N ALA A 53 -4.37 -11.88 8.55
CA ALA A 53 -5.09 -12.88 9.30
C ALA A 53 -6.57 -12.52 9.52
N GLN A 54 -7.06 -11.42 8.94
CA GLN A 54 -8.45 -11.03 9.05
C GLN A 54 -9.36 -11.99 8.27
N THR A 55 -10.38 -12.55 8.94
CA THR A 55 -11.38 -13.41 8.30
C THR A 55 -12.30 -12.62 7.37
N ILE A 56 -13.02 -13.32 6.49
CA ILE A 56 -14.04 -12.71 5.62
C ILE A 56 -15.17 -12.01 6.39
N SER A 57 -15.37 -12.38 7.65
CA SER A 57 -16.36 -11.75 8.54
C SER A 57 -15.80 -10.51 9.25
N GLY A 58 -14.54 -10.13 8.97
CA GLY A 58 -13.86 -8.97 9.55
C GLY A 58 -13.19 -9.21 10.91
N ASN A 59 -13.22 -10.44 11.43
CA ASN A 59 -12.61 -10.76 12.72
C ASN A 59 -11.11 -11.02 12.56
N TYR A 60 -10.31 -10.70 13.56
CA TYR A 60 -8.89 -11.08 13.60
C TYR A 60 -8.73 -12.46 14.23
N VAL A 61 -7.75 -13.21 13.75
CA VAL A 61 -7.36 -14.50 14.33
C VAL A 61 -6.31 -14.25 15.41
N ASP A 62 -6.57 -14.75 16.62
CA ASP A 62 -5.62 -14.65 17.73
C ASP A 62 -4.36 -15.48 17.43
N ASN A 63 -3.20 -14.80 17.36
CA ASN A 63 -1.90 -15.44 17.20
C ASN A 63 -1.08 -15.33 18.50
N LYS A 64 -0.94 -16.44 19.23
CA LYS A 64 -0.16 -16.47 20.48
C LYS A 64 1.35 -16.29 20.28
N GLU A 65 1.85 -16.49 19.06
CA GLU A 65 3.26 -16.32 18.71
C GLU A 65 3.59 -14.89 18.25
N ASN A 66 2.56 -14.09 17.99
CA ASN A 66 2.64 -12.69 17.56
C ASN A 66 1.58 -11.85 18.28
N VAL A 67 1.73 -11.70 19.59
CA VAL A 67 0.79 -10.95 20.44
C VAL A 67 0.91 -9.44 20.19
N GLU A 68 2.09 -9.00 19.80
CA GLU A 68 2.46 -7.61 19.54
C GLU A 68 2.07 -7.11 18.14
N ASP A 69 1.55 -7.97 17.27
CA ASP A 69 1.21 -7.68 15.88
C ASP A 69 2.39 -7.02 15.11
N ARG A 70 3.47 -7.79 14.95
CA ARG A 70 4.71 -7.35 14.30
C ARG A 70 4.46 -6.71 12.94
N ASP A 71 5.20 -5.65 12.67
CA ASP A 71 5.21 -4.97 11.38
C ASP A 71 5.88 -5.82 10.29
N MET A 72 5.24 -5.86 9.13
CA MET A 72 5.77 -6.32 7.86
C MET A 72 6.13 -5.13 6.98
N PHE A 73 7.09 -5.33 6.06
CA PHE A 73 7.41 -4.34 5.02
C PHE A 73 6.49 -4.51 3.82
N LEU A 74 5.89 -3.41 3.38
CA LEU A 74 5.20 -3.30 2.11
C LEU A 74 6.16 -2.68 1.10
N THR A 75 6.71 -3.49 0.20
CA THR A 75 7.63 -3.01 -0.84
C THR A 75 6.85 -2.78 -2.14
N PRO A 76 6.65 -1.52 -2.58
CA PRO A 76 5.92 -1.24 -3.81
C PRO A 76 6.69 -1.71 -5.05
N ASP A 77 5.97 -2.26 -6.03
CA ASP A 77 6.50 -2.48 -7.37
C ASP A 77 6.12 -1.29 -8.27
N PHE A 78 7.07 -0.38 -8.48
CA PHE A 78 6.84 0.85 -9.25
C PHE A 78 6.51 0.58 -10.72
N SER A 79 6.78 -0.61 -11.26
CA SER A 79 6.40 -0.97 -12.63
C SER A 79 4.89 -1.13 -12.81
N THR A 80 4.15 -1.26 -11.70
CA THR A 80 2.70 -1.50 -11.70
C THR A 80 1.85 -0.23 -11.54
N ILE A 81 2.50 0.91 -11.33
CA ILE A 81 1.82 2.19 -11.06
C ILE A 81 0.91 2.59 -12.24
N ARG A 82 -0.28 3.11 -11.93
CA ARG A 82 -1.27 3.54 -12.92
C ARG A 82 -2.31 4.44 -12.28
N PRO A 83 -2.92 5.39 -12.99
CA PRO A 83 -4.01 6.18 -12.46
C PRO A 83 -5.23 5.29 -12.17
N VAL A 84 -5.97 5.59 -11.10
CA VAL A 84 -7.22 4.92 -10.74
C VAL A 84 -8.39 5.61 -11.45
N PRO A 85 -8.96 5.03 -12.52
CA PRO A 85 -9.83 5.77 -13.44
C PRO A 85 -11.23 6.07 -12.87
N TRP A 86 -11.59 5.46 -11.75
CA TRP A 86 -12.87 5.65 -11.08
C TRP A 86 -12.77 6.46 -9.78
N ALA A 87 -11.55 6.85 -9.36
CA ALA A 87 -11.38 7.67 -8.17
C ALA A 87 -11.90 9.10 -8.42
N THR A 88 -12.55 9.68 -7.42
CA THR A 88 -13.05 11.07 -7.52
C THR A 88 -11.91 12.07 -7.40
N ASP A 89 -11.01 11.81 -6.45
CA ASP A 89 -9.75 12.53 -6.29
C ASP A 89 -8.64 11.78 -7.06
N PRO A 90 -7.68 12.49 -7.69
CA PRO A 90 -6.60 11.85 -8.43
C PRO A 90 -5.76 10.88 -7.58
N ALA A 91 -5.87 9.58 -7.86
CA ALA A 91 -5.16 8.52 -7.16
C ALA A 91 -4.41 7.59 -8.11
N ALA A 92 -3.36 6.93 -7.62
CA ALA A 92 -2.57 5.93 -8.37
C ALA A 92 -2.21 4.69 -7.55
#